data_AF-A0A6L9JU25-F1
#
_entry.id   AF-A0A6L9JU25-F1
#
_cell.length_a   1.000
_cell.length_b   1.000
_cell.length_c   1.000
_cell.angle_alpha   90.00
_cell.angle_beta   90.00
_cell.angle_gamma   90.00
#
_symmetry.space_group_name_H-M   'P 1'
#
loop_
_entity.id
_entity.type
_entity.pdbx_description
1 polymer ?
#
loop_
_entity_poly.entity_id
_entity_poly.type
_entity_poly.pdbx_seq_one_letter_code
_entity_poly.pdbx_strand_id
1 'polypeptide(L)'
;MAKNEFLTFGIAEGANVLSNEEYAALAARVNGFSAGVAKSRELNKAWRQSSIITHILADFIAKESGKDVLDDGNIDALKSNLALAIKNATPEVRDASLTQKGITQLTDKTGNSNTLAATQKLVSDVNDNANTKLAKNQNGADIPDKNAFVKNLGLSETVELAKNAVPSSRKINGKALSRDINITSQD
;
A
#
# COMPACT_ATOMS: atom_id res chain seq x y z
N MET A 1 38.72 5.59 -10.16
CA MET A 1 37.43 6.31 -10.19
C MET A 1 37.11 6.58 -11.65
N ALA A 2 35.83 6.53 -12.04
CA ALA A 2 35.42 6.87 -13.40
C ALA A 2 35.78 8.31 -13.74
N LYS A 3 36.16 8.55 -15.00
CA LYS A 3 36.59 9.86 -15.51
C LYS A 3 35.39 10.69 -15.96
N ASN A 4 35.43 11.99 -15.68
CA ASN A 4 34.51 12.99 -16.23
C ASN A 4 35.31 13.97 -17.10
N GLU A 5 35.03 14.03 -18.40
CA GLU A 5 35.67 14.95 -19.34
C GLU A 5 34.92 16.26 -19.58
N PHE A 6 33.70 16.39 -19.05
CA PHE A 6 32.93 17.63 -19.15
C PHE A 6 33.41 18.61 -18.07
N LEU A 7 34.30 19.51 -18.45
CA LEU A 7 34.96 20.44 -17.53
C LEU A 7 34.16 21.74 -17.33
N THR A 8 34.34 22.35 -16.16
CA THR A 8 33.81 23.69 -15.89
C THR A 8 34.61 24.78 -16.60
N PHE A 9 33.96 25.89 -16.93
CA PHE A 9 34.58 27.03 -17.60
C PHE A 9 34.52 28.29 -16.72
N GLY A 10 35.65 29.01 -16.62
CA GLY A 10 35.69 30.35 -16.02
C GLY A 10 35.43 30.42 -14.51
N ILE A 11 35.77 29.37 -13.76
CA ILE A 11 35.52 29.27 -12.30
C ILE A 11 36.64 29.85 -11.42
N ALA A 12 37.77 30.25 -12.01
CA ALA A 12 38.90 30.81 -11.26
C ALA A 12 38.53 32.13 -10.58
N GLU A 13 39.21 32.43 -9.48
CA GLU A 13 39.14 33.75 -8.85
C GLU A 13 39.56 34.84 -9.85
N GLY A 14 38.81 35.93 -9.90
CA GLY A 14 39.05 37.01 -10.87
C GLY A 14 38.69 36.68 -12.32
N ALA A 15 37.99 35.58 -12.59
CA ALA A 15 37.53 35.26 -13.95
C ALA A 15 36.76 36.44 -14.57
N ASN A 16 37.01 36.73 -15.86
CA ASN A 16 36.36 37.81 -16.59
C ASN A 16 34.88 37.47 -16.85
N VAL A 17 34.04 37.75 -15.87
CA VAL A 17 32.72 37.16 -15.77
C VAL A 17 31.78 38.11 -15.02
N LEU A 18 30.51 38.22 -15.43
CA LEU A 18 29.57 39.10 -14.72
C LEU A 18 29.28 38.63 -13.29
N SER A 19 28.99 39.59 -12.41
CA SER A 19 28.33 39.31 -11.12
C SER A 19 26.95 38.69 -11.32
N ASN A 20 26.34 38.16 -10.26
CA ASN A 20 25.00 37.58 -10.37
C ASN A 20 23.96 38.68 -10.60
N GLU A 21 24.12 39.83 -9.95
CA GLU A 21 23.26 40.99 -10.07
C GLU A 21 23.30 41.57 -11.50
N GLU A 22 24.50 41.82 -12.04
CA GLU A 22 24.65 42.34 -13.42
C GLU A 22 24.07 41.37 -14.46
N TYR A 23 24.25 40.06 -14.28
CA TYR A 23 23.71 39.08 -15.20
C TYR A 23 22.19 38.95 -15.12
N ALA A 24 21.63 39.03 -13.90
CA ALA A 24 20.18 39.02 -13.71
C ALA A 24 19.52 40.21 -14.43
N ALA A 25 20.16 41.38 -14.41
CA ALA A 25 19.70 42.60 -15.07
C ALA A 25 20.02 42.68 -16.57
N LEU A 26 20.85 41.78 -17.12
CA LEU A 26 21.25 41.80 -18.53
C LEU A 26 20.07 41.47 -19.44
N ALA A 27 19.66 42.41 -20.31
CA ALA A 27 18.57 42.21 -21.26
C ALA A 27 18.79 40.99 -22.20
N ALA A 28 20.04 40.74 -22.59
CA ALA A 28 20.42 39.61 -23.43
C ALA A 28 20.23 38.24 -22.76
N ARG A 29 20.10 38.16 -21.42
CA ARG A 29 19.75 36.90 -20.72
C ARG A 29 18.38 36.38 -21.16
N VAL A 30 17.46 37.28 -21.47
CA VAL A 30 16.09 36.94 -21.90
C VAL A 30 15.99 36.94 -23.42
N ASN A 31 16.53 37.97 -24.08
CA ASN A 31 16.35 38.17 -25.53
C ASN A 31 17.41 37.48 -26.39
N GLY A 32 18.45 36.89 -25.78
CA GLY A 32 19.64 36.44 -26.48
C GLY A 32 20.54 37.61 -26.93
N PHE A 33 21.76 37.26 -27.35
CA PHE A 33 22.68 38.25 -27.92
C PHE A 33 22.27 38.60 -29.35
N SER A 34 22.10 39.90 -29.62
CA SER A 34 21.86 40.43 -30.97
C SER A 34 23.17 40.61 -31.73
N ALA A 35 23.08 40.80 -33.05
CA ALA A 35 24.24 41.17 -33.87
C ALA A 35 24.89 42.46 -33.34
N GLY A 36 26.22 42.47 -33.20
CA GLY A 36 26.96 43.58 -32.62
C GLY A 36 28.24 43.12 -31.92
N VAL A 37 28.78 43.97 -31.03
CA VAL A 37 30.01 43.68 -30.31
C VAL A 37 29.76 42.65 -29.21
N ALA A 38 30.41 41.50 -29.31
CA ALA A 38 30.38 40.46 -28.30
C ALA A 38 31.20 40.87 -27.07
N LYS A 39 30.53 41.14 -25.95
CA LYS A 39 31.19 41.39 -24.67
C LYS A 39 31.58 40.06 -24.02
N SER A 40 32.87 39.76 -23.99
CA SER A 40 33.42 38.50 -23.46
C SER A 40 32.94 38.18 -22.05
N ARG A 41 32.78 39.19 -21.19
CA ARG A 41 32.30 39.04 -19.80
C ARG A 41 30.87 38.50 -19.70
N GLU A 42 30.01 38.87 -20.66
CA GLU A 42 28.61 38.44 -20.74
C GLU A 42 28.53 37.00 -21.26
N LEU A 43 29.31 36.68 -22.30
CA LEU A 43 29.42 35.31 -22.84
C LEU A 43 30.02 34.33 -21.83
N ASN A 44 31.11 34.70 -21.18
CA ASN A 44 31.76 33.87 -20.16
C ASN A 44 30.81 33.55 -18.99
N LYS A 45 29.88 34.46 -18.65
CA LYS A 45 28.86 34.19 -17.63
C LYS A 45 27.91 33.09 -18.06
N ALA A 46 27.41 33.15 -19.28
CA ALA A 46 26.53 32.12 -19.84
C ALA A 46 27.27 30.77 -19.94
N TRP A 47 28.47 30.74 -20.51
CA TRP A 47 29.28 29.51 -20.64
C TRP A 47 29.64 28.89 -19.30
N ARG A 48 29.98 29.71 -18.29
CA ARG A 48 30.23 29.22 -16.94
C ARG A 48 28.98 28.58 -16.32
N GLN A 49 27.82 29.24 -16.38
CA GLN A 49 26.60 28.66 -15.81
C GLN A 49 26.24 27.33 -16.48
N SER A 50 26.34 27.26 -17.82
CA SER A 50 26.08 26.02 -18.56
C SER A 50 27.09 24.92 -18.22
N SER A 51 28.40 25.22 -18.28
CA SER A 51 29.45 24.23 -18.03
C SER A 51 29.47 23.68 -16.60
N ILE A 52 29.10 24.50 -15.59
CA ILE A 52 28.96 24.02 -14.21
C ILE A 52 27.87 22.94 -14.11
N ILE A 53 26.70 23.18 -14.71
CA ILE A 53 25.60 22.21 -14.66
C ILE A 53 25.99 20.93 -15.42
N THR A 54 26.60 21.07 -16.61
CA THR A 54 27.09 19.91 -17.37
C THR A 54 28.10 19.10 -16.59
N HIS A 55 29.07 19.76 -15.94
CA HIS A 55 30.07 19.09 -15.12
C HIS A 55 29.45 18.33 -13.94
N ILE A 56 28.50 18.95 -13.21
CA ILE A 56 27.81 18.30 -12.09
C ILE A 56 27.03 17.06 -12.55
N LEU A 57 26.31 17.16 -13.67
CA LEU A 57 25.58 16.02 -14.21
C LEU A 57 26.53 14.91 -14.67
N ALA A 58 27.60 15.25 -15.37
CA ALA A 58 28.59 14.27 -15.81
C ALA A 58 29.33 13.61 -14.63
N ASP A 59 29.60 14.35 -13.56
CA ASP A 59 30.19 13.81 -12.33
C ASP A 59 29.24 12.85 -11.63
N PHE A 60 27.95 13.20 -11.52
CA PHE A 60 26.91 12.30 -11.04
C PHE A 60 26.86 11.01 -11.86
N ILE A 61 26.87 11.12 -13.20
CA ILE A 61 26.87 9.95 -14.07
C ILE A 61 28.11 9.09 -13.82
N ALA A 62 29.30 9.68 -13.81
CA ALA A 62 30.55 8.95 -13.61
C ALA A 62 30.58 8.21 -12.28
N LYS A 63 30.20 8.92 -11.20
CA LYS A 63 30.19 8.39 -9.84
C LYS A 63 29.20 7.25 -9.66
N GLU A 64 27.95 7.44 -10.05
CA GLU A 64 26.88 6.48 -9.77
C GLU A 64 26.85 5.33 -10.77
N SER A 65 27.27 5.53 -12.03
CA SER A 65 27.36 4.44 -13.02
C SER A 65 28.66 3.63 -12.92
N GLY A 66 29.72 4.22 -12.35
CA GLY A 66 31.07 3.65 -12.36
C GLY A 66 31.72 3.58 -13.75
N LYS A 67 31.21 4.33 -14.73
CA LYS A 67 31.69 4.38 -16.12
C LYS A 67 32.21 5.77 -16.46
N ASP A 68 33.23 5.80 -17.33
CA ASP A 68 33.77 7.07 -17.83
C ASP A 68 32.71 7.82 -18.65
N VAL A 69 32.73 9.14 -18.51
CA VAL A 69 31.86 10.09 -19.19
C VAL A 69 32.75 10.95 -20.08
N LEU A 70 32.89 10.53 -21.34
CA LEU A 70 33.82 11.08 -22.33
C LEU A 70 33.15 12.13 -23.22
N ASP A 71 33.91 13.13 -23.67
CA ASP A 71 33.47 14.14 -24.64
C ASP A 71 33.90 13.75 -26.07
N ASP A 72 33.42 12.59 -26.53
CA ASP A 72 33.77 11.98 -27.82
C ASP A 72 32.62 11.98 -28.84
N GLY A 73 31.49 12.62 -28.48
CA GLY A 73 30.27 12.65 -29.29
C GLY A 73 29.43 11.37 -29.24
N ASN A 74 29.78 10.37 -28.42
CA ASN A 74 29.01 9.14 -28.28
C ASN A 74 27.79 9.31 -27.35
N ILE A 75 26.70 9.80 -27.94
CA ILE A 75 25.45 10.08 -27.23
C ILE A 75 24.84 8.82 -26.62
N ASP A 76 24.98 7.65 -27.26
CA ASP A 76 24.38 6.41 -26.77
C ASP A 76 25.08 5.88 -25.53
N ALA A 77 26.42 5.99 -25.47
CA ALA A 77 27.18 5.69 -24.27
C ALA A 77 26.77 6.62 -23.11
N LEU A 78 26.64 7.93 -23.37
CA LEU A 78 26.22 8.90 -22.36
C LEU A 78 24.80 8.59 -21.83
N LYS A 79 23.85 8.26 -22.72
CA LYS A 79 22.49 7.86 -22.33
C LYS A 79 22.48 6.59 -21.48
N SER A 80 23.24 5.57 -21.89
CA SER A 80 23.36 4.31 -21.15
C SER A 80 23.92 4.54 -19.76
N ASN A 81 25.01 5.31 -19.66
CA ASN A 81 25.65 5.63 -18.39
C ASN A 81 24.71 6.45 -17.48
N LEU A 82 23.97 7.42 -18.04
CA LEU A 82 22.97 8.19 -17.30
C LEU A 82 21.85 7.29 -16.76
N ALA A 83 21.30 6.39 -17.57
CA ALA A 83 20.27 5.45 -17.14
C ALA A 83 20.78 4.54 -16.00
N LEU A 84 22.03 4.07 -16.11
CA LEU A 84 22.66 3.26 -15.07
C LEU A 84 22.90 4.07 -13.78
N ALA A 85 23.37 5.31 -13.89
CA ALA A 85 23.55 6.21 -12.76
C ALA A 85 22.23 6.45 -12.00
N ILE A 86 21.14 6.73 -12.71
CA ILE A 86 19.81 6.88 -12.11
C ILE A 86 19.39 5.59 -11.40
N LYS A 87 19.54 4.44 -12.06
CA LYS A 87 19.19 3.13 -11.48
C LYS A 87 19.97 2.85 -10.21
N ASN A 88 21.27 3.16 -10.17
CA ASN A 88 22.12 2.91 -9.01
C ASN A 88 21.88 3.90 -7.88
N ALA A 89 21.54 5.15 -8.21
CA ALA A 89 21.19 6.19 -7.24
C ALA A 89 19.79 5.99 -6.62
N THR A 90 18.89 5.27 -7.30
CA THR A 90 17.59 4.88 -6.74
C THR A 90 17.73 3.64 -5.86
N PRO A 91 17.29 3.68 -4.59
CA PRO A 91 17.26 2.48 -3.74
C PRO A 91 16.48 1.36 -4.43
N GLU A 92 16.98 0.12 -4.34
CA GLU A 92 16.24 -1.04 -4.81
C GLU A 92 14.93 -1.15 -4.02
N VAL A 93 13.80 -0.96 -4.69
CA VAL A 93 12.48 -1.13 -4.08
C VAL A 93 12.14 -2.62 -4.14
N ARG A 94 12.41 -3.32 -3.04
CA ARG A 94 12.12 -4.76 -2.91
C ARG A 94 10.67 -4.99 -2.54
N ASP A 95 10.13 -6.15 -2.90
CA ASP A 95 8.83 -6.60 -2.40
C ASP A 95 8.90 -6.77 -0.87
N ALA A 96 7.80 -6.46 -0.17
CA ALA A 96 7.76 -6.72 1.26
C ALA A 96 7.80 -8.22 1.53
N SER A 97 8.50 -8.60 2.60
CA SER A 97 8.53 -9.95 3.12
C SER A 97 8.21 -9.93 4.61
N LEU A 98 8.14 -11.10 5.24
CA LEU A 98 7.95 -11.21 6.69
C LEU A 98 9.13 -10.63 7.49
N THR A 99 10.29 -10.40 6.86
CA THR A 99 11.52 -9.93 7.51
C THR A 99 12.04 -8.60 6.95
N GLN A 100 11.58 -8.16 5.78
CA GLN A 100 12.03 -6.95 5.11
C GLN A 100 10.83 -6.09 4.68
N LYS A 101 10.86 -4.81 5.04
CA LYS A 101 9.88 -3.82 4.55
C LYS A 101 10.08 -3.61 3.05
N GLY A 102 8.98 -3.51 2.31
CA GLY A 102 8.97 -3.30 0.86
C GLY A 102 7.60 -2.81 0.38
N ILE A 103 7.38 -2.83 -0.94
CA ILE A 103 6.06 -2.55 -1.53
C ILE A 103 5.25 -3.85 -1.66
N THR A 104 3.93 -3.79 -1.48
CA THR A 104 3.00 -4.91 -1.76
C THR A 104 1.77 -4.36 -2.46
N GLN A 105 1.15 -5.18 -3.30
CA GLN A 105 -0.13 -4.82 -3.92
C GLN A 105 -1.27 -5.10 -2.94
N LEU A 106 -2.24 -4.19 -2.86
CA LEU A 106 -3.41 -4.35 -2.00
C LEU A 106 -4.48 -5.23 -2.64
N THR A 107 -5.24 -5.97 -1.84
CA THR A 107 -6.39 -6.77 -2.28
C THR A 107 -7.63 -6.54 -1.42
N ASP A 108 -8.77 -6.49 -2.10
CA ASP A 108 -10.11 -6.43 -1.51
C ASP A 108 -10.84 -7.77 -1.59
N LYS A 109 -10.12 -8.84 -1.95
CA LYS A 109 -10.63 -10.20 -2.08
C LYS A 109 -9.86 -11.16 -1.17
N THR A 110 -10.59 -12.10 -0.56
CA THR A 110 -9.98 -13.27 0.08
C THR A 110 -9.42 -14.22 -0.98
N GLY A 111 -8.38 -14.96 -0.63
CA GLY A 111 -7.70 -15.88 -1.55
C GLY A 111 -6.46 -16.52 -0.91
N ASN A 112 -5.60 -17.11 -1.74
CA ASN A 112 -4.38 -17.82 -1.33
C ASN A 112 -3.10 -17.12 -1.82
N SER A 113 -3.11 -15.79 -1.91
CA SER A 113 -1.93 -15.03 -2.35
C SER A 113 -0.95 -14.79 -1.21
N ASN A 114 0.34 -14.96 -1.50
CA ASN A 114 1.45 -14.59 -0.61
C ASN A 114 2.12 -13.27 -1.03
N THR A 115 1.61 -12.61 -2.07
CA THR A 115 2.16 -11.36 -2.64
C THR A 115 1.24 -10.16 -2.48
N LEU A 116 0.01 -10.37 -1.99
CA LEU A 116 -1.00 -9.34 -1.77
C LEU A 116 -1.22 -9.08 -0.29
N ALA A 117 -1.36 -7.81 0.08
CA ALA A 117 -1.74 -7.38 1.42
C ALA A 117 -3.25 -7.07 1.48
N ALA A 118 -3.94 -7.59 2.49
CA ALA A 118 -5.37 -7.32 2.68
C ALA A 118 -5.62 -5.85 3.02
N THR A 119 -6.62 -5.23 2.40
CA THR A 119 -7.05 -3.88 2.79
C THR A 119 -7.77 -3.89 4.14
N GLN A 120 -7.75 -2.75 4.83
CA GLN A 120 -8.50 -2.59 6.08
C GLN A 120 -9.99 -2.91 5.88
N LYS A 121 -10.57 -2.51 4.73
CA LYS A 121 -11.95 -2.84 4.40
C LYS A 121 -12.19 -4.35 4.34
N LEU A 122 -11.32 -5.10 3.65
CA LEU A 122 -11.42 -6.56 3.59
C LEU A 122 -11.34 -7.19 4.99
N VAL A 123 -10.42 -6.71 5.84
CA VAL A 123 -10.27 -7.21 7.22
C VAL A 123 -11.54 -6.92 8.04
N SER A 124 -12.12 -5.73 7.92
CA SER A 124 -13.39 -5.38 8.57
C SER A 124 -14.54 -6.24 8.07
N ASP A 125 -14.71 -6.40 6.76
CA ASP A 125 -15.78 -7.22 6.18
C ASP A 125 -15.71 -8.69 6.67
N VAL A 126 -14.49 -9.25 6.76
CA VAL A 126 -14.26 -10.61 7.30
C VAL A 126 -14.59 -10.68 8.79
N ASN A 127 -14.18 -9.69 9.57
CA ASN A 127 -14.47 -9.61 11.00
C ASN A 127 -15.98 -9.49 11.26
N ASP A 128 -16.68 -8.66 10.49
CA ASP A 128 -18.13 -8.48 10.60
C ASP A 128 -18.87 -9.78 10.24
N ASN A 129 -18.46 -10.47 9.16
CA ASN A 129 -19.00 -11.79 8.84
C ASN A 129 -18.76 -12.80 9.98
N ALA A 130 -17.59 -12.80 10.63
CA ALA A 130 -17.32 -13.66 11.78
C ALA A 130 -18.23 -13.32 12.98
N ASN A 131 -18.44 -12.04 13.25
CA ASN A 131 -19.31 -11.56 14.32
C ASN A 131 -20.80 -11.86 14.07
N THR A 132 -21.21 -12.18 12.84
CA THR A 132 -22.59 -12.62 12.54
C THR A 132 -22.87 -14.09 12.90
N LYS A 133 -21.84 -14.86 13.28
CA LYS A 133 -21.98 -16.29 13.62
C LYS A 133 -22.22 -16.48 15.11
N LEU A 134 -22.83 -17.62 15.46
CA LEU A 134 -23.08 -17.99 16.85
C LEU A 134 -21.77 -18.24 17.61
N ALA A 135 -21.63 -17.62 18.78
CA ALA A 135 -20.45 -17.71 19.62
C ALA A 135 -20.50 -18.98 20.50
N LYS A 136 -19.46 -19.82 20.39
CA LYS A 136 -19.40 -21.12 21.11
C LYS A 136 -19.53 -20.96 22.63
N ASN A 137 -18.91 -19.94 23.20
CA ASN A 137 -18.95 -19.65 24.63
C ASN A 137 -20.33 -19.17 25.14
N GLN A 138 -21.23 -18.76 24.25
CA GLN A 138 -22.59 -18.36 24.61
C GLN A 138 -23.58 -19.53 24.59
N ASN A 139 -23.17 -20.72 24.12
CA ASN A 139 -23.97 -21.94 24.15
C ASN A 139 -25.42 -21.74 23.63
N GLY A 140 -25.58 -20.95 22.57
CA GLY A 140 -26.88 -20.67 21.94
C GLY A 140 -27.73 -19.58 22.61
N ALA A 141 -27.23 -18.90 23.64
CA ALA A 141 -27.90 -17.74 24.23
C ALA A 141 -28.13 -16.61 23.20
N ASP A 142 -27.23 -16.49 22.24
CA ASP A 142 -27.17 -15.53 21.13
C ASP A 142 -27.96 -15.91 19.88
N ILE A 143 -28.69 -17.04 19.90
CA ILE A 143 -29.66 -17.35 18.85
C ILE A 143 -30.76 -16.28 18.85
N PRO A 144 -30.96 -15.54 17.73
CA PRO A 144 -31.95 -14.45 17.66
C PRO A 144 -33.39 -14.95 17.84
N ASP A 145 -33.74 -16.05 17.18
CA ASP A 145 -35.05 -16.70 17.32
C ASP A 145 -34.88 -18.18 17.70
N LYS A 146 -34.99 -18.45 19.00
CA LYS A 146 -34.84 -19.80 19.56
C LYS A 146 -36.00 -20.72 19.17
N ASN A 147 -37.20 -20.19 18.96
CA ASN A 147 -38.36 -21.00 18.56
C ASN A 147 -38.21 -21.46 17.10
N ALA A 148 -37.80 -20.56 16.20
CA ALA A 148 -37.48 -20.92 14.83
C ALA A 148 -36.31 -21.93 14.76
N PHE A 149 -35.30 -21.78 15.63
CA PHE A 149 -34.20 -22.73 15.74
C PHE A 149 -34.69 -24.14 16.16
N VAL A 150 -35.52 -24.25 17.20
CA VAL A 150 -36.13 -25.53 17.63
C VAL A 150 -36.96 -26.16 16.51
N LYS A 151 -37.71 -25.36 15.76
CA LYS A 151 -38.45 -25.83 14.58
C LYS A 151 -37.52 -26.37 13.48
N ASN A 152 -36.43 -25.66 13.18
CA ASN A 152 -35.44 -26.09 12.18
C ASN A 152 -34.69 -27.37 12.59
N LEU A 153 -34.57 -27.63 13.89
CA LEU A 153 -34.07 -28.90 14.42
C LEU A 153 -35.08 -30.07 14.31
N GLY A 154 -36.33 -29.80 13.92
CA GLY A 154 -37.40 -30.82 13.86
C GLY A 154 -37.97 -31.19 15.22
N LEU A 155 -37.74 -30.39 16.26
CA LEU A 155 -38.14 -30.70 17.65
C LEU A 155 -39.51 -30.13 18.05
N SER A 156 -40.23 -29.48 17.14
CA SER A 156 -41.53 -28.86 17.45
C SER A 156 -42.56 -29.86 17.97
N GLU A 157 -42.68 -31.02 17.33
CA GLU A 157 -43.61 -32.07 17.77
C GLU A 157 -43.18 -32.66 19.11
N THR A 158 -41.88 -32.90 19.33
CA THR A 158 -41.38 -33.38 20.62
C THR A 158 -41.71 -32.41 21.75
N VAL A 159 -41.56 -31.10 21.53
CA VAL A 159 -41.93 -30.07 22.51
C VAL A 159 -43.44 -30.10 22.77
N GLU A 160 -44.26 -30.26 21.74
CA GLU A 160 -45.72 -30.32 21.88
C GLU A 160 -46.17 -31.57 22.63
N LEU A 161 -45.62 -32.75 22.28
CA LEU A 161 -45.88 -34.00 22.99
C LEU A 161 -45.44 -33.91 24.45
N ALA A 162 -44.29 -33.29 24.74
CA ALA A 162 -43.80 -33.10 26.11
C ALA A 162 -44.68 -32.15 26.93
N LYS A 163 -45.19 -31.06 26.33
CA LYS A 163 -46.12 -30.14 27.00
C LYS A 163 -47.45 -30.80 27.35
N ASN A 164 -47.93 -31.68 26.48
CA ASN A 164 -49.19 -32.40 26.64
C ASN A 164 -49.03 -33.77 27.33
N ALA A 165 -47.84 -34.08 27.85
CA ALA A 165 -47.58 -35.35 28.52
C ALA A 165 -48.35 -35.43 29.85
N VAL A 166 -49.05 -36.55 30.06
CA VAL A 166 -49.70 -36.84 31.35
C VAL A 166 -48.64 -37.04 32.45
N PRO A 167 -48.79 -36.45 33.65
CA PRO A 167 -47.84 -36.63 34.73
C PRO A 167 -47.70 -38.10 35.13
N SER A 168 -46.47 -38.51 35.48
CA SER A 168 -46.20 -39.87 35.99
C SER A 168 -46.90 -40.16 37.32
N SER A 169 -47.20 -39.11 38.10
CA SER A 169 -47.96 -39.17 39.34
C SER A 169 -49.28 -38.43 39.15
N ARG A 170 -50.35 -39.19 38.91
CA ARG A 170 -51.73 -38.67 38.90
C ARG A 170 -52.32 -38.85 40.30
N LYS A 171 -53.10 -37.87 40.77
CA LYS A 171 -53.80 -37.94 42.05
C LYS A 171 -55.27 -37.56 41.90
N ILE A 172 -56.14 -38.21 42.66
CA ILE A 172 -57.53 -37.78 42.89
C ILE A 172 -57.74 -37.63 44.39
N ASN A 173 -58.28 -36.49 44.82
CA ASN A 173 -58.47 -36.16 46.24
C ASN A 173 -57.21 -36.41 47.10
N GLY A 174 -56.04 -36.08 46.56
CA GLY A 174 -54.75 -36.26 47.22
C GLY A 174 -54.21 -37.69 47.25
N LYS A 175 -54.93 -38.69 46.73
CA LYS A 175 -54.49 -40.10 46.65
C LYS A 175 -53.89 -40.40 45.28
N ALA A 176 -52.73 -41.04 45.25
CA ALA A 176 -52.05 -41.41 44.01
C ALA A 176 -52.81 -42.52 43.26
N LEU A 177 -52.86 -42.40 41.93
CA LEU A 177 -53.37 -43.43 41.04
C LEU A 177 -52.26 -44.45 40.75
N SER A 178 -52.52 -45.73 41.00
CA SER A 178 -51.61 -46.84 40.69
C SER A 178 -51.93 -47.55 39.37
N ARG A 179 -53.04 -47.18 38.74
CA ARG A 179 -53.56 -47.69 37.46
C ARG A 179 -54.53 -46.68 36.85
N ASP A 180 -54.95 -46.90 35.61
CA ASP A 180 -56.00 -46.10 34.98
C ASP A 180 -57.34 -46.26 35.71
N ILE A 181 -58.16 -45.21 35.64
CA ILE A 181 -59.53 -45.21 36.17
C ILE A 181 -60.46 -45.40 34.99
N ASN A 182 -61.28 -46.45 35.05
CA ASN A 182 -62.41 -46.63 34.15
C ASN A 182 -63.66 -46.11 34.84
N ILE A 183 -64.36 -45.17 34.21
CA ILE A 183 -65.66 -44.64 34.68
C ILE A 183 -66.72 -45.06 33.67
N THR A 184 -67.85 -45.57 34.17
CA THR A 184 -69.01 -46.02 33.39
C THR A 184 -70.23 -45.15 33.67
N SER A 185 -71.31 -45.32 32.92
CA SER A 185 -72.56 -44.56 33.14
C SER A 185 -73.32 -44.98 34.41
N GLN A 186 -72.84 -45.99 35.13
CA GLN A 186 -73.45 -46.49 36.38
C GLN A 186 -72.72 -46.01 37.64
N ASP A 187 -71.55 -45.37 37.49
CA ASP A 187 -70.77 -44.75 38.58
C ASP A 187 -71.27 -43.33 38.87
#